data_AF-A0A495U721-F1
#
_entry.id   AF-A0A495U721-F1
#
_cell.length_a   1.000
_cell.length_b   1.000
_cell.length_c   1.000
_cell.angle_alpha   90.00
_cell.angle_beta   90.00
_cell.angle_gamma   90.00
#
_symmetry.space_group_name_H-M   'P 1'
#
loop_
_entity.id
_entity.type
_entity.pdbx_description
1 polymer ?
#
loop_
_entity_poly.entity_id
_entity_poly.type
_entity_poly.pdbx_seq_one_letter_code
_entity_poly.pdbx_strand_id
1 'polypeptide(L)'
;MKIQSAIATLVLGAVLVSPVFAQNSQQTKMADCNKQAGDKKGDDRKAFMKTCLSAKPAAAPMTQQEKMKVCNTQATGKKGDERKAFMKTCLSSTPAN
;
A
#
# COMPACT_ATOMS: atom_id res chain seq x y z
N MET A 1 25.67 -26.24 -49.43
CA MET A 1 26.47 -25.58 -48.37
C MET A 1 25.48 -25.19 -47.27
N LYS A 2 25.34 -25.86 -46.11
CA LYS A 2 26.30 -26.08 -44.99
C LYS A 2 27.01 -24.77 -44.67
N ILE A 3 26.69 -24.12 -43.54
CA ILE A 3 27.51 -24.14 -42.29
C ILE A 3 26.66 -23.49 -41.15
N GLN A 4 26.29 -24.23 -40.10
CA GLN A 4 26.83 -24.16 -38.69
C GLN A 4 26.41 -22.88 -37.93
N SER A 5 26.04 -22.85 -36.65
CA SER A 5 26.08 -23.81 -35.54
C SER A 5 25.09 -23.38 -34.46
N ALA A 6 24.59 -24.36 -33.72
CA ALA A 6 23.64 -24.27 -32.63
C ALA A 6 24.31 -23.95 -31.28
N ILE A 7 23.54 -23.30 -30.39
CA ILE A 7 23.36 -23.52 -28.95
C ILE A 7 24.62 -23.66 -28.07
N ALA A 8 24.74 -22.77 -27.07
CA ALA A 8 24.86 -23.09 -25.63
C ALA A 8 25.74 -22.06 -24.91
N THR A 9 25.13 -21.17 -24.14
CA THR A 9 25.79 -20.63 -22.95
C THR A 9 24.74 -20.50 -21.87
N LEU A 10 24.72 -21.53 -21.02
CA LEU A 10 23.85 -21.74 -19.88
C LEU A 10 24.58 -21.18 -18.64
N VAL A 11 23.79 -20.55 -17.77
CA VAL A 11 24.05 -20.21 -16.37
C VAL A 11 24.96 -18.99 -16.10
N LEU A 12 24.32 -17.89 -15.69
CA LEU A 12 24.89 -17.01 -14.68
C LEU A 12 23.84 -16.64 -13.61
N GLY A 13 24.15 -16.99 -12.36
CA GLY A 13 23.62 -16.42 -11.12
C GLY A 13 22.31 -17.02 -10.60
N ALA A 14 22.31 -17.87 -9.57
CA ALA A 14 22.45 -17.52 -8.14
C ALA A 14 21.34 -16.55 -7.69
N VAL A 15 20.17 -17.04 -7.26
CA VAL A 15 19.79 -17.37 -5.87
C VAL A 15 19.43 -16.12 -5.04
N LEU A 16 18.28 -16.20 -4.34
CA LEU A 16 17.66 -15.29 -3.35
C LEU A 16 16.88 -14.12 -3.99
N VAL A 17 15.57 -13.92 -3.77
CA VAL A 17 14.80 -13.94 -2.52
C VAL A 17 13.28 -13.98 -2.83
N SER A 18 12.52 -14.83 -2.13
CA SER A 18 11.09 -14.60 -1.84
C SER A 18 10.99 -13.93 -0.45
N PRO A 19 9.89 -13.27 -0.04
CA PRO A 19 8.78 -12.64 -0.76
C PRO A 19 8.65 -11.13 -0.40
N VAL A 20 8.50 -10.24 -1.40
CA VAL A 20 8.21 -8.82 -1.14
C VAL A 20 6.73 -8.65 -0.79
N PHE A 21 6.38 -8.78 0.49
CA PHE A 21 5.10 -8.34 1.07
C PHE A 21 5.04 -6.81 1.28
N ALA A 22 5.57 -6.04 0.32
CA ALA A 22 5.46 -4.59 0.27
C ALA A 22 5.01 -4.06 -1.11
N GLN A 23 4.61 -4.97 -2.02
CA GLN A 23 4.34 -4.63 -3.42
C GLN A 23 2.92 -4.15 -3.72
N ASN A 24 1.97 -4.22 -2.77
CA ASN A 24 0.56 -3.99 -3.08
C ASN A 24 0.13 -2.52 -2.99
N SER A 25 0.74 -1.70 -2.13
CA SER A 25 0.25 -0.33 -1.87
C SER A 25 0.35 0.60 -3.09
N GLN A 26 1.44 0.52 -3.85
CA GLN A 26 1.62 1.32 -5.06
C GLN A 26 0.76 0.82 -6.23
N GLN A 27 0.58 -0.50 -6.36
CA GLN A 27 -0.26 -1.09 -7.40
C GLN A 27 -1.74 -0.75 -7.16
N THR A 28 -2.24 -0.92 -5.93
CA THR A 28 -3.60 -0.53 -5.54
C THR A 28 -3.83 0.95 -5.76
N LYS A 29 -2.90 1.80 -5.31
CA LYS A 29 -3.01 3.25 -5.51
C LYS A 29 -3.07 3.64 -6.99
N MET A 30 -2.30 2.98 -7.84
CA MET A 30 -2.35 3.23 -9.28
C MET A 30 -3.69 2.81 -9.90
N ALA A 31 -4.27 1.70 -9.45
CA ALA A 31 -5.60 1.26 -9.87
C ALA A 31 -6.68 2.27 -9.43
N ASP A 32 -6.64 2.73 -8.19
CA ASP A 32 -7.58 3.74 -7.66
C ASP A 32 -7.45 5.08 -8.36
N CYS A 33 -6.22 5.56 -8.59
CA CYS A 33 -5.99 6.78 -9.35
C CYS A 33 -6.52 6.65 -10.78
N ASN A 34 -6.38 5.48 -11.42
CA ASN A 34 -6.97 5.27 -12.75
C ASN A 34 -8.50 5.23 -12.70
N LYS A 35 -9.10 4.63 -11.67
CA LYS A 35 -10.56 4.60 -11.48
C LYS A 35 -11.12 6.01 -11.25
N GLN A 36 -10.44 6.84 -10.45
CA GLN A 36 -10.85 8.22 -10.17
C GLN A 36 -10.54 9.21 -11.31
N ALA A 37 -9.68 8.82 -12.25
CA ALA A 37 -9.46 9.62 -13.45
C ALA A 37 -10.75 9.75 -14.28
N GLY A 38 -11.63 8.74 -14.27
CA GLY A 38 -12.94 8.78 -14.93
C GLY A 38 -12.82 9.20 -16.39
N ASP A 39 -13.60 10.21 -16.79
CA ASP A 39 -13.63 10.73 -18.16
C ASP A 39 -12.53 11.76 -18.48
N LYS A 40 -11.57 11.99 -17.58
CA LYS A 40 -10.46 12.92 -17.84
C LYS A 40 -9.61 12.39 -19.00
N LYS A 41 -9.28 13.27 -19.95
CA LYS A 41 -8.46 12.96 -21.13
C LYS A 41 -7.36 14.00 -21.31
N GLY A 42 -6.33 13.63 -22.07
CA GLY A 42 -5.22 14.53 -22.37
C GLY A 42 -4.49 15.02 -21.11
N ASP A 43 -4.20 16.32 -21.08
CA ASP A 43 -3.42 16.95 -20.01
C ASP A 43 -4.14 16.91 -18.65
N ASP A 44 -5.47 16.95 -18.63
CA ASP A 44 -6.25 16.89 -17.39
C ASP A 44 -6.08 15.53 -16.68
N ARG A 45 -6.03 14.44 -17.44
CA ARG A 45 -5.75 13.11 -16.88
C ARG A 45 -4.34 13.03 -16.33
N LYS A 46 -3.37 13.61 -17.05
CA LYS A 46 -1.96 13.58 -16.65
C LYS A 46 -1.72 14.39 -15.38
N ALA A 47 -2.31 15.58 -15.28
CA ALA A 47 -2.25 16.43 -14.09
C ALA A 47 -2.93 15.76 -12.89
N PHE A 48 -4.10 15.17 -13.10
CA PHE A 48 -4.80 14.41 -12.07
C PHE A 48 -3.98 13.21 -11.59
N MET A 49 -3.42 12.43 -12.50
CA MET A 49 -2.66 11.23 -12.17
C MET A 49 -1.34 11.56 -11.47
N LYS A 50 -0.66 12.64 -11.87
CA LYS A 50 0.51 13.17 -11.16
C LYS A 50 0.14 13.56 -9.74
N THR A 51 -0.95 14.31 -9.56
CA THR A 51 -1.41 14.74 -8.24
C THR A 51 -1.81 13.54 -7.36
N CYS A 52 -2.55 12.57 -7.91
CA CYS A 52 -3.01 11.39 -7.20
C CYS A 52 -1.85 10.45 -6.79
N LEU A 53 -0.89 10.24 -7.68
CA LEU A 53 0.27 9.38 -7.41
C LEU A 53 1.31 10.08 -6.52
N SER A 54 1.46 11.40 -6.64
CA SER A 54 2.36 12.22 -5.81
C SER A 54 1.78 12.59 -4.44
N ALA A 55 0.46 12.53 -4.26
CA ALA A 55 -0.15 12.64 -2.95
C ALA A 55 0.48 11.56 -2.06
N LYS A 56 1.11 11.92 -0.94
CA LYS A 56 1.49 10.92 0.07
C LYS A 56 0.27 10.04 0.34
N PRO A 57 0.42 8.72 0.51
CA PRO A 57 -0.70 7.87 0.90
C PRO A 57 -1.48 8.60 1.99
N ALA A 58 -2.78 8.84 1.78
CA ALA A 58 -3.65 9.26 2.88
C ALA A 58 -3.28 8.34 4.04
N ALA A 59 -2.78 8.92 5.14
CA ALA A 59 -1.94 8.27 6.16
C ALA A 59 -2.12 6.76 6.09
N ALA A 60 -1.12 6.07 5.51
CA ALA A 60 -1.22 4.67 5.10
C ALA A 60 -2.07 3.89 6.11
N PRO A 61 -3.05 3.08 5.67
CA PRO A 61 -4.01 2.43 6.56
C PRO A 61 -3.24 1.87 7.75
N MET A 62 -3.49 2.46 8.94
CA MET A 62 -2.67 2.17 10.10
C MET A 62 -2.74 0.67 10.34
N THR A 63 -1.59 0.04 10.49
CA THR A 63 -1.57 -1.36 10.88
C THR A 63 -2.33 -1.51 12.19
N GLN A 64 -2.93 -2.68 12.42
CA GLN A 64 -3.63 -2.95 13.67
C GLN A 64 -2.75 -2.67 14.91
N GLN A 65 -1.43 -2.85 14.78
CA GLN A 65 -0.44 -2.58 15.82
C GLN A 65 -0.25 -1.07 16.07
N GLU A 66 -0.09 -0.27 15.03
CA GLU A 66 0.02 1.19 15.14
C GLU A 66 -1.28 1.80 15.69
N LYS A 67 -2.42 1.29 15.22
CA LYS A 67 -3.73 1.68 15.72
C LYS A 67 -3.87 1.39 17.21
N MET A 68 -3.44 0.22 17.66
CA MET A 68 -3.46 -0.13 19.09
C MET A 68 -2.53 0.74 19.92
N LYS A 69 -1.35 1.10 19.40
CA LYS A 69 -0.44 2.03 20.07
C LYS A 69 -1.08 3.41 20.24
N VAL A 70 -1.65 3.95 19.17
CA VAL A 70 -2.37 5.24 19.19
C VAL A 70 -3.56 5.20 20.14
N CYS A 71 -4.39 4.15 20.11
CA CYS A 71 -5.51 4.00 21.02
C CYS A 71 -5.06 3.92 22.49
N ASN A 72 -3.93 3.27 22.78
CA ASN A 72 -3.39 3.25 24.14
C ASN A 72 -2.86 4.62 24.59
N THR A 73 -2.18 5.35 23.72
CA THR A 73 -1.72 6.72 24.01
C THR A 73 -2.90 7.66 24.26
N GLN A 74 -3.95 7.59 23.45
CA GLN A 74 -5.15 8.42 23.61
C GLN A 74 -6.03 8.00 24.79
N ALA A 75 -5.88 6.77 25.28
CA ALA A 75 -6.54 6.29 26.50
C ALA A 75 -5.85 6.78 27.79
N THR A 76 -4.78 7.57 27.70
CA THR A 76 -4.10 8.13 28.89
C THR A 76 -5.08 8.96 29.71
N GLY A 77 -5.10 8.73 31.03
CA GLY A 77 -6.04 9.38 31.95
C GLY A 77 -7.40 8.69 32.08
N LYS A 78 -7.76 7.77 31.16
CA LYS A 78 -9.00 6.98 31.26
C LYS A 78 -8.78 5.71 32.08
N LYS A 79 -9.73 5.37 32.97
CA LYS A 79 -9.68 4.18 33.84
C LYS A 79 -11.03 3.46 33.85
N GLY A 80 -11.01 2.18 34.23
CA GLY A 80 -12.22 1.37 34.35
C GLY A 80 -13.01 1.28 33.04
N ASP A 81 -14.33 1.41 33.14
CA ASP A 81 -15.25 1.26 32.01
C ASP A 81 -15.05 2.32 30.92
N GLU A 82 -14.62 3.53 31.29
CA GLU A 82 -14.39 4.61 30.34
C GLU A 82 -13.25 4.27 29.36
N ARG A 83 -12.16 3.67 29.86
CA ARG A 83 -11.06 3.20 29.01
C ARG A 83 -11.51 2.07 28.10
N LYS A 84 -12.33 1.16 28.61
CA LYS A 84 -12.82 -0.01 27.86
C LYS A 84 -13.73 0.41 26.70
N ALA A 85 -14.66 1.33 26.96
CA ALA A 85 -15.52 1.91 25.94
C ALA A 85 -14.72 2.66 24.88
N PHE A 86 -13.77 3.51 25.31
CA PHE A 86 -12.88 4.22 24.40
C PHE A 86 -12.06 3.27 23.51
N MET A 87 -11.47 2.23 24.10
CA MET A 87 -10.65 1.28 23.36
C MET A 87 -11.48 0.50 22.33
N LYS A 88 -12.71 0.09 22.68
CA LYS A 88 -13.62 -0.59 21.76
C LYS A 88 -13.93 0.31 20.56
N THR A 89 -14.32 1.56 20.80
CA THR A 89 -14.61 2.52 19.73
C THR A 89 -13.36 2.77 18.86
N CYS A 90 -12.23 3.08 19.50
CA CYS A 90 -10.97 3.38 18.80
C CYS A 90 -10.49 2.21 17.94
N LEU A 91 -10.55 0.97 18.44
CA LEU A 91 -10.13 -0.22 17.70
C LEU A 91 -11.17 -0.70 16.67
N SER A 92 -12.44 -0.30 16.79
CA SER A 92 -13.51 -0.68 15.85
C SER A 92 -13.57 0.15 14.56
N SER A 93 -12.91 1.33 14.50
CA SER A 93 -12.86 2.14 13.27
C SER A 93 -11.96 1.49 12.21
N THR A 94 -12.46 0.52 11.48
CA THR A 94 -11.71 -0.18 10.42
C THR A 94 -11.16 0.83 9.41
N PRO A 95 -9.84 0.83 9.09
CA PRO A 95 -9.39 1.51 7.89
C PRO A 95 -10.04 0.80 6.70
N ALA A 96 -10.79 1.53 5.88
CA ALA A 96 -11.35 0.99 4.65
C ALA A 96 -10.23 0.32 3.86
N ASN A 97 -10.40 -0.97 3.59
CA ASN A 97 -9.52 -1.81 2.81
C ASN A 97 -9.68 -1.45 1.32
#